data_AF-A0A4R0PCN6-F1
#
_entry.id   AF-A0A4R0PCN6-F1
#
_cell.length_a   1.000
_cell.length_b   1.000
_cell.length_c   1.000
_cell.angle_alpha   90.00
_cell.angle_beta   90.00
_cell.angle_gamma   90.00
#
_symmetry.space_group_name_H-M   'P 1'
#
loop_
_entity.id
_entity.type
_entity.pdbx_description
1 polymer ?
#
loop_
_entity_poly.entity_id
_entity_poly.type
_entity_poly.pdbx_seq_one_letter_code
_entity_poly.pdbx_strand_id
1 'polypeptide(L)'
;MNLYSTELLSGILTWLEEAGEPAAFPFPSHPVLAIAFEARASRISRPFLVSALQRACELPDMFELPVPGASKLTSIGATMPSADSSEKSTGANGIGFSPGEAFLACIGESFEHLATRSTGTVLQVLSGWEGGIARLAEPTPEQKERFLRFRARNSRQPPSEGAAVHASLEKALLAATLELVERDAAARWWREGVPASPLDLGRDGGADLAGRLSGAAGPLLRTTTFFRLSSEYPAHVVAAAHIDRTGRARAIGYAARLSVAEAVGRAFLEMAQVNLAISLTRLRMRHEPGVPPPHTHLPFLEGLDLPTLGPPDVSLIQPASQRENAFMDTVMRKTESVFVQVPDRAPSGVHAVRVTCPQFLSSRLGHSSVVPGGRKRPPVEGGLWRDVPLI
;
A
#
# COMPACT_ATOMS: atom_id res chain seq x y z
N MET A 1 -0.62 7.49 -25.82
CA MET A 1 -1.84 8.31 -25.95
C MET A 1 -2.21 8.73 -24.53
N ASN A 2 -2.24 10.03 -24.22
CA ASN A 2 -2.61 10.50 -22.89
C ASN A 2 -4.13 10.30 -22.75
N LEU A 3 -4.54 9.29 -21.99
CA LEU A 3 -5.95 8.97 -21.73
C LEU A 3 -6.58 9.93 -20.70
N TYR A 4 -5.81 10.87 -20.18
CA TYR A 4 -6.17 11.75 -19.07
C TYR A 4 -5.81 13.20 -19.40
N SER A 5 -6.29 13.73 -20.53
CA SER A 5 -6.03 15.13 -20.87
C SER A 5 -6.67 16.07 -19.84
N THR A 6 -6.00 17.18 -19.56
CA THR A 6 -6.48 18.19 -18.61
C THR A 6 -7.85 18.74 -19.00
N GLU A 7 -8.12 18.91 -20.29
CA GLU A 7 -9.40 19.38 -20.82
C GLU A 7 -10.54 18.41 -20.49
N LEU A 8 -10.31 17.11 -20.68
CA LEU A 8 -11.30 16.08 -20.37
C LEU A 8 -11.60 16.03 -18.86
N LEU A 9 -10.55 15.97 -18.04
CA LEU A 9 -10.70 15.91 -16.58
C LEU A 9 -11.43 17.15 -16.05
N SER A 10 -11.12 18.32 -16.60
CA SER A 10 -11.81 19.58 -16.28
C SER A 10 -13.29 19.53 -16.68
N GLY A 11 -13.62 18.99 -17.86
CA GLY A 11 -15.02 18.83 -18.28
C GLY A 11 -15.83 17.90 -17.38
N ILE A 12 -15.22 16.82 -16.87
CA ILE A 12 -15.85 15.90 -15.92
C ILE A 12 -16.05 16.57 -14.56
N LEU A 13 -15.06 17.36 -14.10
CA LEU A 13 -15.17 18.15 -12.87
C LEU A 13 -16.34 19.14 -12.93
N THR A 14 -16.43 19.93 -14.00
CA THR A 14 -17.54 20.88 -14.20
C THR A 14 -18.89 20.15 -14.19
N TRP A 15 -19.00 19.04 -14.92
CA TRP A 15 -20.23 18.25 -14.93
C TRP A 15 -20.60 17.69 -13.54
N LEU A 16 -19.62 17.21 -12.77
CA LEU A 16 -19.85 16.75 -11.40
C LEU A 16 -20.30 17.89 -10.48
N GLU A 17 -19.75 19.10 -10.66
CA GLU A 17 -20.12 20.30 -9.88
C GLU A 17 -21.55 20.77 -10.16
N GLU A 18 -22.02 20.66 -11.39
CA GLU A 18 -23.35 21.09 -11.85
C GLU A 18 -24.49 20.09 -11.51
N ALA A 19 -24.22 19.08 -10.68
CA ALA A 19 -25.17 18.03 -10.27
C ALA A 19 -25.64 17.11 -11.42
N GLY A 20 -24.80 16.91 -12.44
CA GLY A 20 -25.14 16.13 -13.62
C GLY A 20 -25.68 14.72 -13.33
N GLU A 21 -26.85 14.41 -13.88
CA GLU A 21 -27.35 13.03 -13.94
C GLU A 21 -26.45 12.21 -14.88
N PRO A 22 -26.04 10.98 -14.51
CA PRO A 22 -25.04 10.21 -15.25
C PRO A 22 -25.38 9.93 -16.72
N ALA A 23 -26.67 9.98 -17.08
CA ALA A 23 -27.16 9.76 -18.43
C ALA A 23 -26.86 10.92 -19.40
N ALA A 24 -26.44 12.09 -18.92
CA ALA A 24 -26.27 13.30 -19.73
C ALA A 24 -24.82 13.60 -20.14
N PHE A 25 -23.84 12.74 -19.78
CA PHE A 25 -22.45 13.04 -20.11
C PHE A 25 -22.12 12.71 -21.59
N PRO A 26 -21.48 13.64 -22.34
CA PRO A 26 -21.31 13.51 -23.79
C PRO A 26 -20.35 12.41 -24.29
N PHE A 27 -19.61 11.72 -23.41
CA PHE A 27 -18.61 10.70 -23.77
C PHE A 27 -18.68 9.40 -22.97
N PRO A 28 -19.81 8.66 -22.99
CA PRO A 28 -20.11 7.56 -22.06
C PRO A 28 -19.11 6.39 -22.04
N SER A 29 -18.27 6.24 -23.07
CA SER A 29 -17.27 5.18 -23.19
C SER A 29 -15.87 5.56 -22.67
N HIS A 30 -15.70 6.75 -22.10
CA HIS A 30 -14.38 7.21 -21.68
C HIS A 30 -13.92 6.54 -20.37
N PRO A 31 -12.69 6.00 -20.26
CA PRO A 31 -12.18 5.34 -19.04
C PRO A 31 -12.34 6.19 -17.77
N VAL A 32 -12.12 7.51 -17.87
CA VAL A 32 -12.29 8.45 -16.75
C VAL A 32 -13.73 8.56 -16.23
N LEU A 33 -14.74 8.38 -17.08
CA LEU A 33 -16.11 8.30 -16.59
C LEU A 33 -16.38 6.99 -15.88
N ALA A 34 -15.78 5.88 -16.33
CA ALA A 34 -15.86 4.63 -15.60
C ALA A 34 -15.36 4.81 -14.16
N ILE A 35 -14.34 5.65 -13.94
CA ILE A 35 -13.89 6.06 -12.59
C ILE A 35 -15.00 6.79 -11.84
N ALA A 36 -15.66 7.79 -12.43
CA ALA A 36 -16.75 8.53 -11.79
C ALA A 36 -17.96 7.63 -11.46
N PHE A 37 -18.29 6.69 -12.36
CA PHE A 37 -19.34 5.69 -12.18
C PHE A 37 -18.99 4.66 -11.11
N GLU A 38 -17.77 4.12 -11.14
CA GLU A 38 -17.26 3.19 -10.14
C GLU A 38 -17.14 3.86 -8.76
N ALA A 39 -16.72 5.12 -8.71
CA ALA A 39 -16.67 5.91 -7.48
C ALA A 39 -18.07 6.07 -6.86
N ARG A 40 -19.09 6.34 -7.69
CA ARG A 40 -20.48 6.41 -7.25
C ARG A 40 -20.99 5.04 -6.75
N ALA A 41 -20.66 3.96 -7.45
CA ALA A 41 -20.98 2.59 -7.01
C ALA A 41 -20.26 2.22 -5.70
N SER A 42 -19.05 2.72 -5.52
CA SER A 42 -18.19 2.47 -4.35
C SER A 42 -18.44 3.42 -3.19
N ARG A 43 -19.49 4.27 -3.26
CA ARG A 43 -19.87 5.25 -2.22
C ARG A 43 -18.74 6.22 -1.85
N ILE A 44 -17.87 6.54 -2.79
CA ILE A 44 -16.86 7.58 -2.60
C ILE A 44 -17.57 8.93 -2.48
N SER A 45 -17.18 9.73 -1.50
CA SER A 45 -17.80 11.03 -1.29
C SER A 45 -17.52 11.94 -2.49
N ARG A 46 -18.52 12.72 -2.91
CA ARG A 46 -18.37 13.69 -4.00
C ARG A 46 -17.20 14.67 -3.77
N PRO A 47 -17.00 15.23 -2.56
CA PRO A 47 -15.83 16.09 -2.29
C PRO A 47 -14.48 15.40 -2.52
N PHE A 48 -14.36 14.14 -2.13
CA PHE A 48 -13.13 13.37 -2.35
C PHE A 48 -12.88 13.12 -3.85
N LEU A 49 -13.92 12.73 -4.59
CA LEU A 49 -13.82 12.52 -6.04
C LEU A 49 -13.43 13.80 -6.79
N VAL A 50 -14.03 14.93 -6.43
CA VAL A 50 -13.66 16.25 -6.98
C VAL A 50 -12.18 16.53 -6.72
N SER A 51 -11.71 16.37 -5.48
CA SER A 51 -10.29 16.56 -5.15
C SER A 51 -9.38 15.59 -5.92
N ALA A 52 -9.78 14.33 -6.08
CA ALA A 52 -8.99 13.34 -6.82
C ALA A 52 -8.83 13.72 -8.30
N LEU A 53 -9.90 14.21 -8.93
CA LEU A 53 -9.87 14.68 -10.31
C LEU A 53 -9.09 15.99 -10.47
N GLN A 54 -9.23 16.94 -9.52
CA GLN A 54 -8.40 18.15 -9.49
C GLN A 54 -6.92 17.78 -9.39
N ARG A 55 -6.58 16.83 -8.52
CA ARG A 55 -5.21 16.34 -8.40
C ARG A 55 -4.71 15.69 -9.68
N ALA A 56 -5.54 14.92 -10.37
CA ALA A 56 -5.19 14.34 -11.67
C ALA A 56 -4.84 15.42 -12.71
N CYS A 57 -5.56 16.55 -12.75
CA CYS A 57 -5.26 17.68 -13.63
C CYS A 57 -3.89 18.32 -13.36
N GLU A 58 -3.37 18.20 -12.13
CA GLU A 58 -2.06 18.75 -11.73
C GLU A 58 -0.89 17.82 -12.10
N LEU A 59 -1.17 16.57 -12.50
CA LEU A 59 -0.14 15.58 -12.83
C LEU A 59 0.16 15.62 -14.33
N PRO A 60 1.36 16.05 -14.75
CA PRO A 60 1.65 16.35 -16.16
C PRO A 60 1.56 15.14 -17.10
N ASP A 61 1.88 13.94 -16.60
CA ASP A 61 1.98 12.74 -17.42
C ASP A 61 1.28 11.55 -16.76
N MET A 62 -0.05 11.51 -16.81
CA MET A 62 -0.81 10.32 -16.44
C MET A 62 -0.94 9.36 -17.62
N PHE A 63 -0.62 8.08 -17.41
CA PHE A 63 -0.64 7.06 -18.46
C PHE A 63 -1.06 5.71 -17.91
N GLU A 64 -1.62 4.87 -18.79
CA GLU A 64 -1.94 3.48 -18.48
C GLU A 64 -0.83 2.54 -18.97
N LEU A 65 -0.52 1.53 -18.17
CA LEU A 65 0.40 0.45 -18.51
C LEU A 65 -0.30 -0.91 -18.43
N PRO A 66 -0.13 -1.79 -19.45
CA PRO A 66 -0.61 -3.15 -19.36
C PRO A 66 0.19 -3.93 -18.30
N VAL A 67 -0.48 -4.79 -17.55
CA VAL A 67 0.17 -5.66 -16.56
C VAL A 67 0.49 -7.01 -17.20
N PRO A 68 1.77 -7.38 -17.38
CA PRO A 68 2.15 -8.63 -18.03
C PRO A 68 1.59 -9.85 -17.30
N GLY A 69 0.90 -10.73 -18.03
CA GLY A 69 0.31 -11.95 -17.47
C GLY A 69 -0.99 -11.73 -16.69
N ALA A 70 -1.53 -10.51 -16.67
CA ALA A 70 -2.75 -10.17 -15.96
C ALA A 70 -3.59 -9.15 -16.75
N SER A 71 -4.22 -9.61 -17.84
CA SER A 71 -4.88 -8.75 -18.83
C SER A 71 -6.11 -8.01 -18.32
N LYS A 72 -6.64 -8.32 -17.14
CA LYS A 72 -7.74 -7.55 -16.52
C LYS A 72 -7.30 -6.73 -15.31
N LEU A 73 -5.99 -6.65 -15.04
CA LEU A 73 -5.47 -5.63 -14.14
C LEU A 73 -5.16 -4.38 -14.95
N THR A 74 -5.52 -3.23 -14.38
CA THR A 74 -5.17 -1.93 -14.92
C THR A 74 -4.09 -1.33 -14.04
N SER A 75 -3.02 -0.80 -14.65
CA SER A 75 -2.01 0.00 -13.94
C SER A 75 -1.99 1.41 -14.52
N ILE A 76 -2.01 2.41 -13.66
CA ILE A 76 -1.96 3.83 -14.00
C ILE A 76 -0.74 4.43 -13.31
N GLY A 77 0.14 5.03 -14.10
CA GLY A 77 1.30 5.78 -13.61
C GLY A 77 1.09 7.29 -13.82
N ALA A 78 1.74 8.07 -12.97
CA ALA A 78 1.79 9.52 -13.10
C ALA A 78 3.18 10.06 -12.74
N THR A 79 3.70 11.01 -13.52
CA THR A 79 4.86 11.81 -13.08
C THR A 79 4.40 12.85 -12.08
N MET A 80 5.06 12.95 -10.92
CA MET A 80 4.81 14.02 -9.97
C MET A 80 5.77 15.19 -10.22
N PRO A 81 5.28 16.45 -10.15
CA PRO A 81 6.14 17.60 -10.23
C PRO A 81 7.17 17.56 -9.10
N SER A 82 8.43 17.80 -9.47
CA SER A 82 9.52 17.96 -8.51
C SER A 82 9.39 19.32 -7.83
N ALA A 83 9.56 19.37 -6.50
CA ALA A 83 9.57 20.65 -5.79
C ALA A 83 10.81 21.49 -6.14
N ASP A 84 11.92 20.82 -6.45
CA ASP A 84 13.18 21.43 -6.88
C ASP A 84 13.67 20.82 -8.20
N SER A 85 14.29 21.63 -9.07
CA SER A 85 14.85 21.16 -10.35
C SER A 85 16.03 20.19 -10.20
N SER A 86 16.59 20.06 -8.99
CA SER A 86 17.67 19.12 -8.65
C SER A 86 17.16 17.78 -8.09
N GLU A 87 15.88 17.68 -7.72
CA GLU A 87 15.27 16.44 -7.25
C GLU A 87 14.92 15.54 -8.45
N LYS A 88 15.23 14.24 -8.35
CA LYS A 88 14.80 13.26 -9.34
C LYS A 88 13.27 13.22 -9.36
N SER A 89 12.67 13.27 -10.55
CA SER A 89 11.22 13.13 -10.73
C SER A 89 10.71 11.89 -9.99
N THR A 90 9.83 12.09 -9.02
CA THR A 90 9.09 11.01 -8.36
C THR A 90 7.86 10.67 -9.18
N GLY A 91 7.42 9.42 -9.18
CA GLY A 91 6.17 8.99 -9.82
C GLY A 91 5.21 8.43 -8.80
N ALA A 92 3.91 8.49 -9.10
CA ALA A 92 2.88 7.73 -8.42
C ALA A 92 2.41 6.59 -9.34
N ASN A 93 2.00 5.46 -8.78
CA ASN A 93 1.52 4.32 -9.52
C ASN A 93 0.43 3.57 -8.76
N GLY A 94 -0.72 3.40 -9.41
CA GLY A 94 -1.80 2.57 -8.90
C GLY A 94 -2.05 1.37 -9.78
N ILE A 95 -2.39 0.24 -9.16
CA ILE A 95 -2.88 -0.96 -9.84
C ILE A 95 -4.20 -1.40 -9.21
N GLY A 96 -5.13 -1.87 -10.02
CA GLY A 96 -6.46 -2.28 -9.59
C GLY A 96 -7.09 -3.33 -10.50
N PHE A 97 -8.22 -3.90 -10.05
CA PHE A 97 -9.04 -4.83 -10.85
C PHE A 97 -9.95 -4.10 -11.85
N SER A 98 -10.01 -2.77 -11.75
CA SER A 98 -10.68 -1.89 -12.68
C SER A 98 -9.84 -0.62 -12.92
N PRO A 99 -10.12 0.13 -13.99
CA PRO A 99 -9.52 1.44 -14.21
C PRO A 99 -9.76 2.44 -13.07
N GLY A 100 -10.95 2.44 -12.45
CA GLY A 100 -11.25 3.33 -11.33
C GLY A 100 -10.45 3.01 -10.07
N GLU A 101 -10.32 1.73 -9.72
CA GLU A 101 -9.45 1.31 -8.61
C GLU A 101 -7.99 1.71 -8.86
N ALA A 102 -7.46 1.45 -10.06
CA ALA A 102 -6.09 1.80 -10.42
C ALA A 102 -5.85 3.31 -10.38
N PHE A 103 -6.81 4.11 -10.83
CA PHE A 103 -6.71 5.57 -10.83
C PHE A 103 -6.70 6.09 -9.40
N LEU A 104 -7.65 5.67 -8.57
CA LEU A 104 -7.74 6.12 -7.19
C LEU A 104 -6.52 5.70 -6.37
N ALA A 105 -5.95 4.52 -6.64
CA ALA A 105 -4.69 4.11 -6.04
C ALA A 105 -3.53 5.04 -6.47
N CYS A 106 -3.42 5.38 -7.76
CA CYS A 106 -2.39 6.29 -8.26
C CYS A 106 -2.53 7.70 -7.66
N ILE A 107 -3.76 8.24 -7.63
CA ILE A 107 -4.02 9.55 -7.06
C ILE A 107 -3.81 9.55 -5.54
N GLY A 108 -4.21 8.47 -4.86
CA GLY A 108 -3.98 8.28 -3.43
C GLY A 108 -2.49 8.37 -3.06
N GLU A 109 -1.63 7.64 -3.77
CA GLU A 109 -0.18 7.72 -3.60
C GLU A 109 0.34 9.14 -3.85
N SER A 110 -0.20 9.86 -4.85
CA SER A 110 0.17 11.25 -5.12
C SER A 110 -0.18 12.20 -3.96
N PHE A 111 -1.30 11.95 -3.25
CA PHE A 111 -1.67 12.72 -2.06
C PHE A 111 -0.82 12.35 -0.85
N GLU A 112 -0.48 11.08 -0.67
CA GLU A 112 0.43 10.62 0.39
C GLU A 112 1.81 11.29 0.26
N HIS A 113 2.30 11.43 -0.98
CA HIS A 113 3.53 12.18 -1.25
C HIS A 113 3.43 13.66 -0.87
N LEU A 114 2.30 14.32 -1.14
CA LEU A 114 2.07 15.70 -0.70
C LEU A 114 2.06 15.79 0.83
N ALA A 115 1.30 14.92 1.49
CA ALA A 115 1.18 14.89 2.95
C ALA A 115 2.51 14.64 3.65
N THR A 116 3.37 13.84 3.02
CA THR A 116 4.71 13.56 3.50
C THR A 116 5.64 14.77 3.43
N ARG A 117 5.52 15.59 2.37
CA ARG A 117 6.38 16.76 2.12
C ARG A 117 5.92 18.00 2.86
N SER A 118 4.63 18.12 3.17
CA SER A 118 4.09 19.26 3.90
C SER A 118 4.52 19.29 5.37
N THR A 119 4.69 20.50 5.90
CA THR A 119 4.61 20.71 7.36
C THR A 119 3.22 20.31 7.84
N GLY A 120 3.13 19.93 9.11
CA GLY A 120 1.87 19.49 9.67
C GLY A 120 1.84 19.61 11.17
N THR A 121 0.63 19.71 11.70
CA THR A 121 0.39 19.63 13.14
C THR A 121 0.63 18.20 13.59
N VAL A 122 1.52 18.04 14.57
CA VAL A 122 1.78 16.75 15.21
C VAL A 122 0.86 16.62 16.42
N LEU A 123 -0.03 15.66 16.33
CA LEU A 123 -0.98 15.29 17.37
C LEU A 123 -0.59 13.92 17.94
N GLN A 124 -1.05 13.65 19.15
CA GLN A 124 -0.99 12.32 19.75
C GLN A 124 -2.39 11.74 19.82
N VAL A 125 -2.50 10.44 19.55
CA VAL A 125 -3.72 9.70 19.85
C VAL A 125 -3.80 9.49 21.36
N LEU A 126 -4.83 10.03 21.99
CA LEU A 126 -5.13 9.79 23.40
C LEU A 126 -5.64 8.35 23.59
N SER A 127 -5.53 7.84 24.82
CA SER A 127 -6.03 6.51 25.18
C SER A 127 -7.53 6.37 24.86
N GLY A 128 -7.87 5.32 24.11
CA GLY A 128 -9.25 4.90 23.81
C GLY A 128 -9.73 5.32 22.41
N TRP A 129 -10.02 4.33 21.56
CA TRP A 129 -10.71 4.52 20.28
C TRP A 129 -12.23 4.31 20.50
N GLU A 130 -12.85 5.27 21.18
CA GLU A 130 -14.28 5.19 21.48
C GLU A 130 -15.13 5.63 20.27
N GLY A 131 -16.09 4.79 19.87
CA GLY A 131 -17.09 5.15 18.86
C GLY A 131 -16.53 5.41 17.45
N GLY A 132 -15.31 4.95 17.15
CA GLY A 132 -14.68 5.18 15.86
C GLY A 132 -13.86 6.46 15.78
N ILE A 133 -13.87 7.32 16.81
CA ILE A 133 -13.24 8.63 16.78
C ILE A 133 -11.91 8.59 17.53
N ALA A 134 -10.82 8.88 16.83
CA ALA A 134 -9.54 9.15 17.47
C ALA A 134 -9.66 10.45 18.28
N ARG A 135 -9.50 10.38 19.61
CA ARG A 135 -9.28 11.60 20.40
C ARG A 135 -7.85 12.05 20.18
N LEU A 136 -7.66 13.02 19.30
CA LEU A 136 -6.36 13.64 19.05
C LEU A 136 -6.15 14.80 20.02
N ALA A 137 -4.96 14.89 20.59
CA ALA A 137 -4.57 16.01 21.44
C ALA A 137 -3.16 16.48 21.13
N GLU A 138 -2.83 17.68 21.59
CA GLU A 138 -1.45 18.15 21.56
C GLU A 138 -0.58 17.25 22.47
N PRO A 139 0.57 16.77 21.98
CA PRO A 139 1.49 16.00 22.80
C PRO A 139 2.09 16.87 23.90
N THR A 140 2.35 16.28 25.07
CA THR A 140 3.14 16.95 26.13
C THR A 140 4.55 17.29 25.61
N PRO A 141 5.26 18.25 26.24
CA PRO A 141 6.64 18.59 25.85
C PRO A 141 7.56 17.37 25.78
N GLU A 142 7.45 16.43 26.72
CA GLU A 142 8.26 15.21 26.77
C GLU A 142 7.93 14.26 25.61
N GLN A 143 6.66 14.12 25.27
CA GLN A 143 6.20 13.29 24.16
C GLN A 143 6.63 13.88 22.81
N LYS A 144 6.53 15.21 22.68
CA LYS A 144 7.02 15.94 21.51
C LYS A 144 8.53 15.77 21.35
N GLU A 145 9.28 15.87 22.44
CA GLU A 145 10.73 15.62 22.41
C GLU A 145 11.07 14.17 22.03
N ARG A 146 10.34 13.17 22.55
CA ARG A 146 10.50 11.75 22.17
C ARG A 146 10.25 11.57 20.68
N PHE A 147 9.19 12.16 20.13
CA PHE A 147 8.86 12.13 18.71
C PHE A 147 9.96 12.78 17.86
N LEU A 148 10.42 13.97 18.24
CA LEU A 148 11.49 14.67 17.53
C LEU A 148 12.81 13.89 17.56
N ARG A 149 13.18 13.31 18.71
CA ARG A 149 14.34 12.42 18.83
C ARG A 149 14.20 11.17 17.96
N PHE A 150 13.01 10.57 17.91
CA PHE A 150 12.72 9.45 17.02
C PHE A 150 12.90 9.86 15.54
N ARG A 151 12.31 10.97 15.10
CA ARG A 151 12.45 11.46 13.72
C ARG A 151 13.88 11.83 13.36
N ALA A 152 14.62 12.44 14.27
CA ALA A 152 16.03 12.78 14.04
C ALA A 152 16.89 11.53 13.82
N ARG A 153 16.66 10.47 14.60
CA ARG A 153 17.35 9.17 14.44
C ARG A 153 16.89 8.41 13.19
N ASN A 154 15.61 8.57 12.83
CA ASN A 154 14.98 7.90 11.70
C ASN A 154 14.75 8.84 10.52
N SER A 155 15.67 9.78 10.27
CA SER A 155 15.68 10.66 9.09
C SER A 155 15.77 9.88 7.76
N ARG A 156 15.95 8.55 7.83
CA ARG A 156 15.93 7.58 6.74
C ARG A 156 14.63 6.77 6.64
N GLN A 157 13.59 7.10 7.40
CA GLN A 157 12.28 6.48 7.20
C GLN A 157 11.82 6.81 5.79
N PRO A 158 11.32 5.82 5.00
CA PRO A 158 10.89 6.13 3.67
C PRO A 158 9.78 7.18 3.74
N PRO A 159 9.70 8.07 2.74
CA PRO A 159 8.78 9.19 2.76
C PRO A 159 7.35 8.75 3.10
N SER A 160 6.88 7.62 2.58
CA SER A 160 5.47 7.19 2.66
C SER A 160 5.08 6.23 3.79
N GLU A 161 5.99 5.73 4.63
CA GLU A 161 5.56 4.75 5.67
C GLU A 161 4.63 5.40 6.70
N GLY A 162 3.47 4.77 6.87
CA GLY A 162 2.40 5.24 7.75
C GLY A 162 1.67 6.44 7.17
N ALA A 163 1.87 6.79 5.89
CA ALA A 163 1.07 7.79 5.21
C ALA A 163 -0.19 7.14 4.63
N ALA A 164 -1.33 7.81 4.75
CA ALA A 164 -2.55 7.37 4.09
C ALA A 164 -3.47 8.54 3.81
N VAL A 165 -4.30 8.39 2.78
CA VAL A 165 -5.36 9.34 2.46
C VAL A 165 -6.73 8.67 2.38
N HIS A 166 -7.75 9.38 2.82
CA HIS A 166 -9.13 8.92 2.71
C HIS A 166 -10.13 10.09 2.76
N ALA A 167 -11.38 9.83 2.39
CA ALA A 167 -12.50 10.75 2.56
C ALA A 167 -12.94 10.96 4.03
N SER A 168 -12.32 10.28 4.99
CA SER A 168 -12.59 10.40 6.44
C SER A 168 -11.28 10.25 7.20
N LEU A 169 -11.12 11.03 8.27
CA LEU A 169 -9.92 10.99 9.10
C LEU A 169 -9.73 9.61 9.76
N GLU A 170 -10.80 9.02 10.25
CA GLU A 170 -10.81 7.72 10.92
C GLU A 170 -10.29 6.62 9.98
N LYS A 171 -10.76 6.62 8.73
CA LYS A 171 -10.33 5.64 7.73
C LYS A 171 -8.89 5.88 7.26
N ALA A 172 -8.46 7.14 7.15
CA ALA A 172 -7.07 7.47 6.86
C ALA A 172 -6.14 6.96 7.98
N LEU A 173 -6.51 7.19 9.24
CA LEU A 173 -5.78 6.69 10.41
C LEU A 173 -5.73 5.17 10.46
N LEU A 174 -6.86 4.50 10.21
CA LEU A 174 -6.92 3.04 10.16
C LEU A 174 -6.00 2.49 9.06
N ALA A 175 -6.06 3.06 7.85
CA ALA A 175 -5.24 2.63 6.72
C ALA A 175 -3.74 2.81 7.00
N ALA A 176 -3.34 3.98 7.50
CA ALA A 176 -1.96 4.25 7.90
C ALA A 176 -1.47 3.30 9.01
N THR A 177 -2.32 2.99 9.98
CA THR A 177 -1.97 2.08 11.08
C THR A 177 -1.86 0.63 10.61
N LEU A 178 -2.75 0.19 9.72
CA LEU A 178 -2.65 -1.12 9.07
C LEU A 178 -1.34 -1.24 8.29
N GLU A 179 -0.94 -0.20 7.54
CA GLU A 179 0.36 -0.21 6.85
C GLU A 179 1.51 -0.40 7.84
N LEU A 180 1.52 0.31 8.98
CA LEU A 180 2.56 0.11 9.99
C LEU A 180 2.61 -1.32 10.54
N VAL A 181 1.46 -1.96 10.77
CA VAL A 181 1.36 -3.37 11.20
C VAL A 181 1.87 -4.33 10.13
N GLU A 182 1.57 -4.06 8.86
CA GLU A 182 2.09 -4.81 7.71
C GLU A 182 3.63 -4.74 7.67
N ARG A 183 4.19 -3.53 7.76
CA ARG A 183 5.63 -3.30 7.74
C ARG A 183 6.32 -3.97 8.93
N ASP A 184 5.71 -3.92 10.11
CA ASP A 184 6.21 -4.60 11.31
C ASP A 184 6.30 -6.12 11.11
N ALA A 185 5.21 -6.74 10.67
CA ALA A 185 5.17 -8.19 10.43
C ALA A 185 6.13 -8.62 9.31
N ALA A 186 6.24 -7.84 8.23
CA ALA A 186 7.21 -8.08 7.17
C ALA A 186 8.66 -7.97 7.71
N ALA A 187 8.96 -6.95 8.51
CA ALA A 187 10.28 -6.79 9.13
C ALA A 187 10.61 -7.99 10.04
N ARG A 188 9.68 -8.47 10.87
CA ARG A 188 9.88 -9.65 11.72
C ARG A 188 10.16 -10.91 10.89
N TRP A 189 9.41 -11.11 9.81
CA TRP A 189 9.64 -12.25 8.90
C TRP A 189 11.04 -12.23 8.28
N TRP A 190 11.47 -11.08 7.74
CA TRP A 190 12.76 -10.96 7.07
C TRP A 190 13.96 -10.88 7.99
N ARG A 191 13.82 -10.23 9.15
CA ARG A 191 14.94 -9.87 10.03
C ARG A 191 15.06 -10.78 11.24
N GLU A 192 13.94 -11.13 11.84
CA GLU A 192 13.89 -11.96 13.04
C GLU A 192 13.62 -13.43 12.71
N GLY A 193 13.28 -13.75 11.46
CA GLY A 193 13.03 -15.12 11.03
C GLY A 193 11.73 -15.71 11.58
N VAL A 194 10.81 -14.84 12.04
CA VAL A 194 9.48 -15.25 12.50
C VAL A 194 8.76 -15.97 11.36
N PRO A 195 8.28 -17.20 11.54
CA PRO A 195 7.75 -17.99 10.43
C PRO A 195 6.46 -17.43 9.84
N ALA A 196 6.28 -17.67 8.55
CA ALA A 196 5.03 -17.45 7.83
C ALA A 196 4.42 -18.79 7.41
N SER A 197 3.08 -18.94 7.40
CA SER A 197 2.46 -20.13 6.76
C SER A 197 2.09 -19.86 5.33
N PRO A 198 2.05 -20.90 4.49
CA PRO A 198 1.22 -20.89 3.29
C PRO A 198 -0.23 -20.48 3.62
N LEU A 199 -0.87 -19.79 2.68
CA LEU A 199 -2.27 -19.43 2.71
C LEU A 199 -2.96 -20.04 1.48
N ASP A 200 -4.01 -20.82 1.71
CA ASP A 200 -4.79 -21.46 0.64
C ASP A 200 -5.97 -20.56 0.29
N LEU A 201 -6.03 -20.08 -0.95
CA LEU A 201 -7.10 -19.17 -1.38
C LEU A 201 -8.49 -19.79 -1.32
N GLY A 202 -8.61 -21.09 -1.66
CA GLY A 202 -9.88 -21.80 -1.67
C GLY A 202 -10.41 -22.03 -0.26
N ARG A 203 -9.52 -22.33 0.69
CA ARG A 203 -9.87 -22.57 2.09
C ARG A 203 -9.99 -21.30 2.92
N ASP A 204 -9.04 -20.38 2.79
CA ASP A 204 -8.89 -19.21 3.67
C ASP A 204 -9.44 -17.91 3.07
N GLY A 205 -9.35 -17.73 1.74
CA GLY A 205 -9.68 -16.48 1.05
C GLY A 205 -11.15 -16.31 0.68
N GLY A 206 -11.89 -17.42 0.62
CA GLY A 206 -13.28 -17.47 0.16
C GLY A 206 -13.40 -17.61 -1.36
N ALA A 207 -14.42 -18.35 -1.82
CA ALA A 207 -14.59 -18.71 -3.23
C ALA A 207 -14.71 -17.50 -4.18
N ASP A 208 -15.31 -16.40 -3.71
CA ASP A 208 -15.48 -15.17 -4.51
C ASP A 208 -14.13 -14.53 -4.87
N LEU A 209 -13.22 -14.39 -3.91
CA LEU A 209 -11.90 -13.81 -4.17
C LEU A 209 -11.06 -14.69 -5.09
N ALA A 210 -11.08 -16.01 -4.88
CA ALA A 210 -10.38 -16.94 -5.76
C ALA A 210 -10.90 -16.84 -7.21
N GLY A 211 -12.22 -16.71 -7.39
CA GLY A 211 -12.85 -16.46 -8.68
C GLY A 211 -12.42 -15.15 -9.32
N ARG A 212 -12.44 -14.05 -8.55
CA ARG A 212 -11.99 -12.72 -9.01
C ARG A 212 -10.53 -12.72 -9.45
N LEU A 213 -9.62 -13.25 -8.62
CA LEU A 213 -8.19 -13.33 -8.95
C LEU A 213 -7.92 -14.21 -10.17
N SER A 214 -8.56 -15.39 -10.23
CA SER A 214 -8.41 -16.31 -11.37
C SER A 214 -8.88 -15.67 -12.67
N GLY A 215 -10.03 -14.99 -12.63
CA GLY A 215 -10.61 -14.31 -13.76
C GLY A 215 -9.79 -13.10 -14.23
N ALA A 216 -9.08 -12.42 -13.33
CA ALA A 216 -8.34 -11.20 -13.64
C ALA A 216 -6.88 -11.42 -14.04
N ALA A 217 -6.23 -12.42 -13.45
CA ALA A 217 -4.77 -12.55 -13.50
C ALA A 217 -4.26 -13.99 -13.63
N GLY A 218 -5.06 -14.91 -14.18
CA GLY A 218 -4.77 -16.35 -14.23
C GLY A 218 -3.29 -16.74 -14.43
N PRO A 219 -2.59 -16.26 -15.47
CA PRO A 219 -1.16 -16.56 -15.65
C PRO A 219 -0.25 -16.08 -14.52
N LEU A 220 -0.38 -14.81 -14.10
CA LEU A 220 0.40 -14.25 -12.99
C LEU A 220 0.04 -14.90 -11.64
N LEU A 221 -1.24 -15.22 -11.44
CA LEU A 221 -1.73 -15.90 -10.25
C LEU A 221 -1.16 -17.31 -10.12
N ARG A 222 -1.02 -18.06 -11.23
CA ARG A 222 -0.45 -19.43 -11.21
C ARG A 222 0.99 -19.48 -10.72
N THR A 223 1.73 -18.38 -10.82
CA THR A 223 3.10 -18.27 -10.30
C THR A 223 3.14 -17.49 -8.99
N THR A 224 1.99 -17.21 -8.37
CA THR A 224 1.90 -16.49 -7.10
C THR A 224 1.63 -17.45 -5.95
N THR A 225 2.44 -17.36 -4.90
CA THR A 225 2.20 -18.05 -3.62
C THR A 225 1.83 -17.03 -2.55
N PHE A 226 0.84 -17.35 -1.72
CA PHE A 226 0.40 -16.49 -0.63
C PHE A 226 0.87 -17.04 0.72
N PHE A 227 1.26 -16.12 1.59
CA PHE A 227 1.71 -16.42 2.94
C PHE A 227 0.97 -15.57 3.95
N ARG A 228 0.62 -16.16 5.09
CA ARG A 228 0.16 -15.42 6.27
C ARG A 228 1.36 -15.10 7.14
N LEU A 229 1.56 -13.81 7.41
CA LEU A 229 2.61 -13.36 8.32
C LEU A 229 2.08 -13.29 9.75
N SER A 230 2.92 -13.68 10.71
CA SER A 230 2.58 -13.57 12.13
C SER A 230 2.49 -12.11 12.54
N SER A 231 1.43 -11.75 13.25
CA SER A 231 1.22 -10.40 13.79
C SER A 231 0.62 -10.50 15.18
N GLU A 232 1.09 -9.66 16.08
CA GLU A 232 0.53 -9.55 17.43
C GLU A 232 -0.68 -8.61 17.50
N TYR A 233 -1.14 -8.10 16.35
CA TYR A 233 -2.28 -7.22 16.23
C TYR A 233 -3.43 -7.96 15.53
N PRO A 234 -4.70 -7.62 15.80
CA PRO A 234 -5.86 -8.33 15.28
C PRO A 234 -6.15 -7.95 13.82
N ALA A 235 -5.15 -8.10 12.94
CA ALA A 235 -5.21 -7.87 11.51
C ALA A 235 -4.65 -9.07 10.76
N HIS A 236 -5.21 -9.34 9.58
CA HIS A 236 -4.66 -10.31 8.65
C HIS A 236 -3.51 -9.68 7.89
N VAL A 237 -2.29 -10.13 8.14
CA VAL A 237 -1.12 -9.73 7.35
C VAL A 237 -0.78 -10.83 6.35
N VAL A 238 -0.79 -10.47 5.07
CA VAL A 238 -0.54 -11.39 3.95
C VAL A 238 0.64 -10.89 3.14
N ALA A 239 1.51 -11.82 2.72
CA ALA A 239 2.49 -11.61 1.67
C ALA A 239 2.06 -12.39 0.42
N ALA A 240 2.12 -11.76 -0.75
CA ALA A 240 1.97 -12.43 -2.04
C ALA A 240 3.32 -12.41 -2.75
N ALA A 241 3.84 -13.58 -3.13
CA ALA A 241 5.13 -13.70 -3.78
C ALA A 241 4.98 -14.30 -5.18
N HIS A 242 5.47 -13.59 -6.20
CA HIS A 242 5.64 -14.16 -7.54
C HIS A 242 6.91 -15.02 -7.55
N ILE A 243 6.74 -16.33 -7.71
CA ILE A 243 7.80 -17.33 -7.67
C ILE A 243 8.15 -17.76 -9.10
N ASP A 244 9.44 -17.79 -9.41
CA ASP A 244 9.91 -18.31 -10.69
C ASP A 244 10.06 -19.85 -10.69
N ARG A 245 10.48 -20.41 -11.83
CA ARG A 245 10.72 -21.85 -11.98
C ARG A 245 11.83 -22.42 -11.08
N THR A 246 12.65 -21.56 -10.49
CA THR A 246 13.72 -21.95 -9.55
C THR A 246 13.24 -21.97 -8.10
N GLY A 247 11.98 -21.61 -7.84
CA GLY A 247 11.43 -21.49 -6.50
C GLY A 247 11.79 -20.18 -5.81
N ARG A 248 12.38 -19.21 -6.53
CA ARG A 248 12.80 -17.93 -5.97
C ARG A 248 11.76 -16.84 -6.22
N ALA A 249 11.58 -15.97 -5.23
CA ALA A 249 10.68 -14.84 -5.37
C ALA A 249 11.28 -13.74 -6.24
N ARG A 250 10.49 -13.30 -7.23
CA ARG A 250 10.80 -12.25 -8.21
C ARG A 250 10.00 -10.97 -8.00
N ALA A 251 8.95 -11.02 -7.20
CA ALA A 251 8.25 -9.86 -6.68
C ALA A 251 7.54 -10.29 -5.40
N ILE A 252 7.42 -9.39 -4.44
CA ILE A 252 6.64 -9.64 -3.22
C ILE A 252 5.88 -8.36 -2.89
N GLY A 253 4.60 -8.50 -2.59
CA GLY A 253 3.75 -7.43 -2.04
C GLY A 253 3.17 -7.86 -0.71
N TYR A 254 2.85 -6.88 0.14
CA TYR A 254 2.31 -7.12 1.47
C TYR A 254 0.97 -6.41 1.63
N ALA A 255 0.18 -6.85 2.61
CA ALA A 255 -1.00 -6.11 3.05
C ALA A 255 -1.40 -6.53 4.45
N ALA A 256 -1.70 -5.57 5.32
CA ALA A 256 -2.52 -5.81 6.50
C ALA A 256 -3.95 -5.33 6.27
N ARG A 257 -4.95 -6.18 6.48
CA ARG A 257 -6.38 -5.81 6.43
C ARG A 257 -7.18 -6.49 7.53
N LEU A 258 -8.40 -6.03 7.74
CA LEU A 258 -9.32 -6.58 8.73
C LEU A 258 -10.06 -7.82 8.21
N SER A 259 -9.93 -8.16 6.93
CA SER A 259 -10.36 -9.46 6.39
C SER A 259 -9.24 -10.12 5.60
N VAL A 260 -9.24 -11.46 5.57
CA VAL A 260 -8.30 -12.23 4.73
C VAL A 260 -8.45 -11.83 3.26
N ALA A 261 -9.68 -11.68 2.79
CA ALA A 261 -9.95 -11.44 1.39
C ALA A 261 -9.36 -10.10 0.92
N GLU A 262 -9.55 -9.03 1.70
CA GLU A 262 -8.95 -7.73 1.39
C GLU A 262 -7.42 -7.78 1.49
N ALA A 263 -6.87 -8.48 2.49
CA ALA A 263 -5.42 -8.60 2.66
C ALA A 263 -4.79 -9.32 1.46
N VAL A 264 -5.35 -10.47 1.05
CA VAL A 264 -4.91 -11.21 -0.13
C VAL A 264 -5.01 -10.37 -1.39
N GLY A 265 -6.17 -9.73 -1.62
CA GLY A 265 -6.39 -8.90 -2.81
C GLY A 265 -5.39 -7.75 -2.89
N ARG A 266 -5.15 -7.04 -1.78
CA ARG A 266 -4.18 -5.94 -1.75
C ARG A 266 -2.74 -6.43 -1.89
N ALA A 267 -2.34 -7.48 -1.18
CA ALA A 267 -0.98 -8.02 -1.27
C ALA A 267 -0.68 -8.50 -2.70
N PHE A 268 -1.66 -9.10 -3.37
CA PHE A 268 -1.57 -9.48 -4.78
C PHE A 268 -1.36 -8.28 -5.70
N LEU A 269 -2.18 -7.23 -5.55
CA LEU A 269 -2.06 -5.99 -6.32
C LEU A 269 -0.68 -5.35 -6.11
N GLU A 270 -0.21 -5.22 -4.87
CA GLU A 270 1.12 -4.69 -4.57
C GLU A 270 2.24 -5.54 -5.20
N MET A 271 2.14 -6.87 -5.11
CA MET A 271 3.08 -7.77 -5.76
C MET A 271 3.10 -7.56 -7.28
N ALA A 272 1.93 -7.43 -7.91
CA ALA A 272 1.80 -7.19 -9.34
C ALA A 272 2.42 -5.85 -9.76
N GLN A 273 2.25 -4.80 -8.94
CA GLN A 273 2.90 -3.50 -9.13
C GLN A 273 4.44 -3.61 -9.05
N VAL A 274 4.97 -4.34 -8.06
CA VAL A 274 6.41 -4.61 -7.95
C VAL A 274 6.92 -5.40 -9.16
N ASN A 275 6.19 -6.43 -9.59
CA ASN A 275 6.53 -7.24 -10.76
C ASN A 275 6.57 -6.42 -12.06
N LEU A 276 5.63 -5.49 -12.23
CA LEU A 276 5.60 -4.54 -13.34
C LEU A 276 6.82 -3.61 -13.29
N ALA A 277 7.11 -3.01 -12.13
CA ALA A 277 8.25 -2.11 -11.95
C ALA A 277 9.60 -2.80 -12.27
N ILE A 278 9.76 -4.07 -11.88
CA ILE A 278 10.95 -4.88 -12.19
C ILE A 278 11.02 -5.17 -13.69
N SER A 279 9.89 -5.48 -14.33
CA SER A 279 9.82 -5.72 -15.77
C SER A 279 10.23 -4.48 -16.58
N LEU A 280 9.73 -3.30 -16.18
CA LEU A 280 10.13 -2.02 -16.77
C LEU A 280 11.61 -1.72 -16.54
N THR A 281 12.13 -2.01 -15.34
CA THR A 281 13.56 -1.86 -15.04
C THR A 281 14.42 -2.73 -15.97
N ARG A 282 14.05 -3.99 -16.16
CA ARG A 282 14.74 -4.90 -17.10
C ARG A 282 14.70 -4.39 -18.53
N LEU A 283 13.56 -3.87 -18.97
CA LEU A 283 13.40 -3.29 -20.30
C LEU A 283 14.33 -2.08 -20.46
N ARG A 284 14.30 -1.15 -19.50
CA ARG A 284 15.18 0.03 -19.49
C ARG A 284 16.65 -0.36 -19.57
N MET A 285 17.10 -1.31 -18.74
CA MET A 285 18.50 -1.77 -18.75
C MET A 285 18.94 -2.36 -20.11
N ARG A 286 18.02 -2.90 -20.91
CA ARG A 286 18.32 -3.39 -22.27
C ARG A 286 18.42 -2.26 -23.29
N HIS A 287 17.60 -1.21 -23.15
CA HIS A 287 17.57 -0.08 -24.07
C HIS A 287 18.61 1.01 -23.73
N GLU A 288 18.98 1.14 -22.47
CA GLU A 288 19.98 2.09 -21.97
C GLU A 288 21.09 1.34 -21.20
N PRO A 289 22.03 0.68 -21.91
CA PRO A 289 23.13 -0.03 -21.28
C PRO A 289 23.94 0.90 -20.36
N GLY A 290 24.24 0.43 -19.15
CA GLY A 290 25.02 1.19 -18.15
C GLY A 290 24.18 1.96 -17.14
N VAL A 291 22.85 2.06 -17.33
CA VAL A 291 21.97 2.62 -16.29
C VAL A 291 21.77 1.57 -15.18
N PRO A 292 22.18 1.85 -13.93
CA PRO A 292 22.02 0.90 -12.84
C PRO A 292 20.53 0.78 -12.47
N PRO A 293 20.05 -0.42 -12.10
CA PRO A 293 18.71 -0.57 -11.58
C PRO A 293 18.56 0.16 -10.23
N PRO A 294 17.34 0.54 -9.83
CA PRO A 294 17.07 1.00 -8.48
C PRO A 294 17.51 -0.04 -7.44
N HIS A 295 18.16 0.40 -6.36
CA HIS A 295 18.64 -0.51 -5.31
C HIS A 295 17.51 -1.36 -4.69
N THR A 296 16.29 -0.84 -4.65
CA THR A 296 15.09 -1.55 -4.18
C THR A 296 14.70 -2.73 -5.08
N HIS A 297 15.13 -2.74 -6.35
CA HIS A 297 14.81 -3.80 -7.32
C HIS A 297 15.89 -4.88 -7.39
N LEU A 298 17.12 -4.58 -6.94
CA LEU A 298 18.26 -5.51 -7.01
C LEU A 298 17.95 -6.91 -6.44
N PRO A 299 17.37 -7.04 -5.23
CA PRO A 299 17.15 -8.37 -4.66
C PRO A 299 16.22 -9.24 -5.52
N PHE A 300 15.23 -8.62 -6.16
CA PHE A 300 14.29 -9.32 -7.03
C PHE A 300 14.85 -9.67 -8.41
N LEU A 301 15.74 -8.81 -8.93
CA LEU A 301 16.47 -9.09 -10.15
C LEU A 301 17.36 -10.34 -9.99
N GLU A 302 17.96 -10.51 -8.81
CA GLU A 302 18.76 -11.68 -8.43
C GLU A 302 17.89 -12.89 -8.05
N GLY A 303 16.72 -12.63 -7.47
CA GLY A 303 15.79 -13.65 -6.99
C GLY A 303 16.03 -13.92 -5.51
N LEU A 304 14.94 -13.95 -4.75
CA LEU A 304 14.96 -14.03 -3.29
C LEU A 304 14.63 -15.43 -2.82
N ASP A 305 15.46 -15.96 -1.92
CA ASP A 305 15.08 -17.12 -1.11
C ASP A 305 14.11 -16.63 -0.01
N LEU A 306 12.94 -17.26 0.08
CA LEU A 306 11.94 -16.91 1.08
C LEU A 306 12.45 -17.27 2.49
N PRO A 307 12.11 -16.48 3.53
CA PRO A 307 12.43 -16.83 4.90
C PRO A 307 11.67 -18.05 5.39
N THR A 308 11.91 -18.42 6.66
CA THR A 308 11.37 -19.60 7.31
C THR A 308 9.85 -19.72 7.13
N LEU A 309 9.42 -20.91 6.71
CA LEU A 309 8.02 -21.30 6.67
C LEU A 309 7.68 -22.09 7.93
N GLY A 310 6.48 -21.89 8.46
CA GLY A 310 5.99 -22.56 9.66
C GLY A 310 4.56 -22.10 10.00
N PRO A 311 3.91 -22.70 11.00
CA PRO A 311 2.59 -22.25 11.43
C PRO A 311 2.68 -20.81 12.00
N PRO A 312 1.90 -19.83 11.51
CA PRO A 312 1.88 -18.50 12.05
C PRO A 312 1.11 -18.50 13.36
N ASP A 313 1.46 -17.55 14.23
CA ASP A 313 0.59 -17.22 15.34
C ASP A 313 -0.61 -16.40 14.82
N VAL A 314 -1.80 -16.99 14.90
CA VAL A 314 -3.08 -16.39 14.45
C VAL A 314 -4.08 -16.27 15.59
N SER A 315 -3.61 -16.35 16.83
CA SER A 315 -4.46 -16.42 18.04
C SER A 315 -5.33 -15.18 18.29
N LEU A 316 -5.10 -14.06 17.60
CA LEU A 316 -5.68 -12.75 17.91
C LEU A 316 -6.78 -12.25 16.94
N ILE A 317 -7.23 -13.07 15.99
CA ILE A 317 -8.17 -12.61 14.93
C ILE A 317 -9.62 -12.62 15.44
N GLN A 318 -10.27 -11.45 15.45
CA GLN A 318 -11.62 -11.23 15.97
C GLN A 318 -12.74 -11.29 14.90
N PRO A 319 -14.03 -11.51 15.27
CA PRO A 319 -15.19 -11.46 14.36
C PRO A 319 -15.46 -10.08 13.74
N ALA A 320 -16.17 -10.05 12.60
CA ALA A 320 -16.28 -8.90 11.68
C ALA A 320 -16.93 -7.61 12.26
N SER A 321 -17.88 -7.71 13.17
CA SER A 321 -18.74 -6.57 13.58
C SER A 321 -18.06 -5.53 14.48
N GLN A 322 -16.84 -5.77 14.96
CA GLN A 322 -16.10 -4.85 15.85
C GLN A 322 -14.64 -4.64 15.45
N ARG A 323 -14.23 -5.07 14.24
CA ARG A 323 -12.80 -5.18 13.89
C ARG A 323 -12.04 -3.87 13.90
N GLU A 324 -12.63 -2.78 13.41
CA GLU A 324 -11.92 -1.49 13.31
C GLU A 324 -11.59 -0.91 14.68
N ASN A 325 -12.61 -0.77 15.54
CA ASN A 325 -12.41 -0.23 16.88
C ASN A 325 -11.54 -1.17 17.73
N ALA A 326 -11.79 -2.48 17.70
CA ALA A 326 -10.99 -3.45 18.44
C ALA A 326 -9.52 -3.48 17.96
N PHE A 327 -9.29 -3.31 16.66
CA PHE A 327 -7.95 -3.20 16.10
C PHE A 327 -7.25 -1.94 16.60
N MET A 328 -7.85 -0.77 16.42
CA MET A 328 -7.24 0.48 16.84
C MET A 328 -7.03 0.50 18.35
N ASP A 329 -8.01 0.07 19.15
CA ASP A 329 -7.86 -0.08 20.59
C ASP A 329 -6.69 -0.99 20.98
N THR A 330 -6.52 -2.11 20.27
CA THR A 330 -5.42 -3.04 20.55
C THR A 330 -4.07 -2.43 20.20
N VAL A 331 -3.97 -1.73 19.06
CA VAL A 331 -2.76 -1.00 18.71
C VAL A 331 -2.47 0.03 19.81
N MET A 332 -3.41 0.91 20.12
CA MET A 332 -3.23 1.99 21.10
C MET A 332 -2.89 1.48 22.51
N ARG A 333 -3.46 0.35 22.95
CA ARG A 333 -3.08 -0.26 24.24
C ARG A 333 -1.68 -0.85 24.25
N LYS A 334 -1.24 -1.44 23.13
CA LYS A 334 0.07 -2.08 23.01
C LYS A 334 1.19 -1.08 22.73
N THR A 335 0.85 0.08 22.17
CA THR A 335 1.82 1.10 21.76
C THR A 335 1.72 2.30 22.68
N GLU A 336 2.74 2.55 23.50
CA GLU A 336 2.75 3.69 24.44
C GLU A 336 2.68 5.06 23.75
N SER A 337 2.91 5.16 22.44
CA SER A 337 2.96 6.44 21.73
C SER A 337 2.63 6.27 20.25
N VAL A 338 1.44 6.73 19.86
CA VAL A 338 1.05 6.89 18.45
C VAL A 338 0.94 8.37 18.13
N PHE A 339 1.79 8.83 17.22
CA PHE A 339 1.80 10.20 16.73
C PHE A 339 1.12 10.27 15.37
N VAL A 340 0.32 11.30 15.17
CA VAL A 340 -0.37 11.59 13.92
C VAL A 340 0.09 12.95 13.45
N GLN A 341 0.73 13.00 12.30
CA GLN A 341 0.95 14.26 11.60
C GLN A 341 -0.20 14.47 10.61
N VAL A 342 -0.92 15.57 10.78
CA VAL A 342 -1.93 16.04 9.83
C VAL A 342 -1.31 17.19 9.04
N PRO A 343 -1.23 17.10 7.71
CA PRO A 343 -0.62 18.14 6.90
C PRO A 343 -1.44 19.44 6.98
N ASP A 344 -0.76 20.59 7.02
CA ASP A 344 -1.42 21.90 7.18
C ASP A 344 -2.35 22.24 6.01
N ARG A 345 -2.14 21.59 4.86
CA ARG A 345 -2.92 21.77 3.64
C ARG A 345 -3.28 20.41 3.05
N ALA A 346 -4.49 19.95 3.35
CA ALA A 346 -5.14 18.89 2.58
C ALA A 346 -6.27 19.50 1.74
N PRO A 347 -6.49 19.04 0.50
CA PRO A 347 -7.65 19.44 -0.29
C PRO A 347 -8.96 19.16 0.44
N SER A 348 -10.00 19.93 0.12
CA SER A 348 -11.32 19.77 0.74
C SER A 348 -11.88 18.37 0.50
N GLY A 349 -12.31 17.69 1.56
CA GLY A 349 -12.83 16.33 1.49
C GLY A 349 -11.75 15.24 1.39
N VAL A 350 -10.47 15.59 1.48
CA VAL A 350 -9.35 14.66 1.60
C VAL A 350 -8.75 14.78 2.99
N HIS A 351 -8.74 13.68 3.73
CA HIS A 351 -8.01 13.55 4.98
C HIS A 351 -6.74 12.77 4.71
N ALA A 352 -5.62 13.49 4.71
CA ALA A 352 -4.30 12.87 4.65
C ALA A 352 -3.69 12.85 6.04
N VAL A 353 -3.05 11.75 6.41
CA VAL A 353 -2.37 11.60 7.69
C VAL A 353 -1.04 10.89 7.50
N ARG A 354 -0.14 11.11 8.44
CA ARG A 354 1.01 10.24 8.66
C ARG A 354 1.05 9.77 10.09
N VAL A 355 0.89 8.47 10.30
CA VAL A 355 0.98 7.82 11.60
C VAL A 355 2.43 7.39 11.84
N THR A 356 2.91 7.60 13.06
CA THR A 356 4.23 7.15 13.51
C THR A 356 4.09 6.46 14.85
N CYS A 357 4.61 5.24 14.94
CA CYS A 357 4.60 4.44 16.16
C CYS A 357 6.01 3.85 16.39
N PRO A 358 6.83 4.46 17.27
CA PRO A 358 8.22 4.06 17.51
C PRO A 358 8.44 2.62 17.97
N GLN A 359 7.39 1.95 18.47
CA GLN A 359 7.44 0.59 18.97
C GLN A 359 7.53 -0.45 17.84
N PHE A 360 6.99 -0.14 16.65
CA PHE A 360 7.09 -1.04 15.51
C PHE A 360 8.55 -1.24 15.09
N LEU A 361 8.89 -2.48 14.75
CA LEU A 361 10.22 -2.89 14.32
C LEU A 361 10.64 -2.15 13.05
N SER A 362 9.74 -2.00 12.08
CA SER A 362 10.00 -1.27 10.83
C SER A 362 10.42 0.18 11.10
N SER A 363 9.71 0.84 12.03
CA SER A 363 9.96 2.19 12.51
C SER A 363 11.32 2.34 13.23
N ARG A 364 11.81 1.29 13.90
CA ARG A 364 13.13 1.29 14.58
C ARG A 364 14.31 1.03 13.66
N LEU A 365 14.11 0.21 12.63
CA LEU A 365 15.16 -0.23 11.72
C LEU A 365 15.27 0.63 10.44
N GLY A 366 14.27 1.49 10.16
CA GLY A 366 14.21 2.36 8.98
C GLY A 366 13.92 1.61 7.67
N HIS A 367 13.94 2.31 6.53
CA HIS A 367 13.48 1.77 5.23
C HIS A 367 14.12 0.43 4.83
N SER A 368 15.41 0.25 5.14
CA SER A 368 16.16 -0.96 4.77
C SER A 368 15.62 -2.23 5.42
N SER A 369 14.80 -2.13 6.47
CA SER A 369 14.32 -3.25 7.27
C SER A 369 13.30 -4.14 6.57
N VAL A 370 12.46 -3.54 5.72
CA VAL A 370 11.39 -4.20 4.97
C VAL A 370 11.88 -4.63 3.58
N VAL A 371 13.06 -4.18 3.16
CA VAL A 371 13.68 -4.63 1.90
C VAL A 371 14.03 -6.12 2.03
N PRO A 372 13.46 -6.99 1.17
CA PRO A 372 13.76 -8.41 1.18
C PRO A 372 15.25 -8.72 1.05
N GLY A 373 15.69 -9.81 1.68
CA GLY A 373 17.07 -10.30 1.57
C GLY A 373 18.09 -9.66 2.51
N GLY A 374 17.70 -8.67 3.33
CA GLY A 374 18.63 -7.95 4.20
C GLY A 374 19.18 -8.69 5.43
N ARG A 375 19.05 -10.02 5.55
CA ARG A 375 19.46 -10.78 6.76
C ARG A 375 20.86 -10.36 7.23
N LYS A 376 21.01 -9.95 8.51
CA LYS A 376 22.25 -10.28 9.21
C LYS A 376 22.20 -11.80 9.35
N ARG A 377 23.04 -12.52 8.60
CA ARG A 377 23.16 -13.99 8.76
C ARG A 377 23.34 -14.28 10.25
N PRO A 378 22.42 -15.02 10.91
CA PRO A 378 22.82 -15.75 12.10
C PRO A 378 23.87 -16.79 11.67
N PRO A 379 24.80 -17.20 12.54
CA PRO A 379 25.67 -18.32 12.23
C PRO A 379 24.78 -19.54 11.98
N VAL A 380 24.84 -20.08 10.75
CA VAL A 380 24.08 -21.26 10.37
C VAL A 380 24.84 -22.47 10.89
N GLU A 381 24.31 -23.12 11.93
CA GLU A 381 24.55 -24.55 12.15
C GLU A 381 23.32 -25.32 11.62
N GLY A 382 23.61 -26.23 10.68
CA GLY A 382 22.80 -27.30 10.09
C GLY A 382 21.28 -27.31 10.26
N GLY A 383 20.54 -27.19 9.15
CA GLY A 383 19.12 -27.55 9.11
C GLY A 383 18.65 -27.89 7.70
N LEU A 384 18.42 -29.18 7.46
CA LEU A 384 17.90 -29.78 6.22
C LEU A 384 16.53 -29.20 5.82
N TRP A 385 16.42 -28.72 4.59
CA TRP A 385 15.13 -28.57 3.90
C TRP A 385 15.29 -28.95 2.43
N ARG A 386 15.26 -30.26 2.17
CA ARG A 386 14.79 -30.85 0.91
C ARG A 386 13.51 -31.59 1.29
N ASP A 387 12.52 -31.58 0.41
CA ASP A 387 11.23 -32.27 0.54
C ASP A 387 10.08 -31.39 1.08
N VAL A 388 9.68 -30.42 0.26
CA VAL A 388 8.27 -30.06 0.12
C VAL A 388 7.87 -30.40 -1.32
N PRO A 389 6.88 -31.29 -1.55
CA PRO A 389 6.47 -31.64 -2.90
C PRO A 389 5.79 -30.45 -3.58
N LEU A 390 6.25 -30.13 -4.77
CA LEU A 390 5.58 -29.21 -5.70
C LEU A 390 4.24 -29.86 -6.10
N ILE A 391 3.12 -29.23 -5.75
CA ILE A 391 1.79 -29.49 -6.33
C ILE A 391 1.47 -28.35 -7.28
#